data_AF-A0A432HKB5-F1
#
_entry.id   AF-A0A432HKB5-F1
#
_cell.length_a   1.000
_cell.length_b   1.000
_cell.length_c   1.000
_cell.angle_alpha   90.00
_cell.angle_beta   90.00
_cell.angle_gamma   90.00
#
_symmetry.space_group_name_H-M   'P 1'
#
loop_
_entity.id
_entity.type
_entity.pdbx_description
1 polymer ?
#
loop_
_entity_poly.entity_id
_entity_poly.type
_entity_poly.pdbx_seq_one_letter_code
_entity_poly.pdbx_strand_id
1 'polypeptide(L)' 'MSPSSWNRFEECPRKYWLSRQRLPRKASMPAAMGTAVHNSVEDLCNLDLSDKDDSEDGWLPPTAKAVLDRHWTLE' A
#
# COMPACT_ATOMS: atom_id res chain seq x y z
N MET A 1 4.20 12.50 -18.37
CA MET A 1 4.90 12.26 -17.07
C MET A 1 3.84 11.94 -16.03
N SER A 2 4.07 11.00 -15.11
CA SER A 2 3.10 10.79 -14.01
C SER A 2 3.10 12.00 -13.05
N PRO A 3 2.00 12.25 -12.33
CA PRO A 3 1.96 13.31 -11.31
C PRO A 3 3.11 13.19 -10.29
N SER A 4 3.41 11.97 -9.84
CA SER A 4 4.55 11.68 -8.95
C SER A 4 5.92 11.98 -9.57
N SER A 5 6.07 11.83 -10.89
CA SER A 5 7.29 12.19 -11.61
C SER A 5 7.46 13.70 -11.72
N TRP A 6 6.35 14.44 -11.89
CA TRP A 6 6.35 15.89 -11.95
C TRP A 6 6.69 16.50 -10.58
N ASN A 7 6.07 16.01 -9.51
CA ASN A 7 6.36 16.47 -8.14
C ASN A 7 7.85 16.31 -7.77
N ARG A 8 8.51 15.23 -8.22
CA ARG A 8 9.96 15.05 -8.01
C ARG A 8 10.82 16.04 -8.79
N PHE A 9 10.38 16.43 -10.00
CA PHE A 9 11.09 17.41 -10.82
C PHE A 9 10.99 18.81 -10.19
N GLU A 10 9.80 19.20 -9.75
CA GLU A 10 9.56 20.46 -9.02
C GLU A 10 10.37 20.53 -7.72
N GLU A 11 10.42 19.45 -6.94
CA GLU A 11 11.19 19.43 -5.70
C GLU A 11 12.71 19.52 -5.96
N CYS A 12 13.22 18.72 -6.90
CA CYS A 12 14.63 18.77 -7.30
C CYS A 12 14.86 18.03 -8.63
N PRO A 13 15.31 18.72 -9.69
CA PRO A 13 15.59 18.09 -10.99
C PRO A 13 16.53 16.87 -10.89
N ARG A 14 17.52 16.90 -9.98
CA ARG A 14 18.43 15.78 -9.74
C ARG A 14 17.70 14.53 -9.22
N LYS A 15 16.71 14.69 -8.32
CA LYS A 15 15.89 13.55 -7.83
C LYS A 15 15.08 12.92 -8.96
N TYR A 16 14.49 13.73 -9.84
CA TYR A 16 13.79 13.24 -11.03
C TYR A 16 14.71 12.41 -11.93
N TRP A 17 15.88 12.94 -12.30
CA TRP A 17 16.85 12.23 -13.15
C TRP A 17 17.37 10.93 -12.51
N LEU A 18 17.72 10.95 -11.22
CA LEU A 18 18.14 9.75 -10.49
C LEU A 18 17.04 8.69 -10.40
N SER A 19 15.78 9.10 -10.27
CA SER A 19 14.65 8.17 -10.23
C SER A 19 14.45 7.38 -11.54
N ARG A 20 14.98 7.90 -12.67
CA ARG A 20 14.94 7.23 -13.97
C ARG A 20 16.13 6.30 -14.23
N GLN A 21 17.21 6.40 -13.45
CA GLN A 21 18.42 5.62 -13.69
C GLN A 21 18.35 4.14 -13.22
N ARG A 22 17.17 3.62 -12.83
CA ARG A 22 16.97 2.23 -12.34
C ARG A 22 18.09 1.75 -11.40
N LEU A 23 18.61 2.65 -10.57
CA LEU A 23 19.58 2.30 -9.53
C LEU A 23 18.92 1.27 -8.60
N PRO A 24 19.66 0.30 -8.04
CA PRO A 24 19.09 -0.69 -7.14
C PRO A 24 18.37 0.01 -5.99
N ARG A 25 17.04 0.00 -6.02
CA ARG A 25 16.24 0.55 -4.94
C ARG A 25 16.18 -0.53 -3.89
N LYS A 26 17.03 -0.46 -2.87
CA LYS A 26 16.82 -1.26 -1.67
C LYS A 26 15.49 -0.75 -1.08
N ALA A 27 14.42 -1.54 -1.20
CA ALA A 27 13.19 -1.25 -0.50
C ALA A 27 13.54 -1.14 0.99
N SER A 28 13.26 0.02 1.58
CA SER A 28 13.48 0.21 3.00
C SER A 28 12.27 -0.37 3.76
N MET A 29 12.51 -0.87 4.97
CA MET A 29 11.45 -1.39 5.85
C MET A 29 10.21 -0.46 5.94
N PRO A 30 10.35 0.88 6.02
CA PRO A 30 9.18 1.78 6.03
C PRO A 30 8.37 1.78 4.72
N ALA A 31 9.03 1.61 3.57
CA ALA A 31 8.34 1.57 2.28
C ALA A 31 7.56 0.27 2.10
N ALA A 32 8.15 -0.87 2.51
CA ALA A 32 7.48 -2.17 2.53
C ALA A 32 6.26 -2.15 3.48
N MET A 33 6.45 -1.66 4.71
CA MET A 33 5.36 -1.49 5.68
C MET A 33 4.22 -0.59 5.15
N GLY A 34 4.56 0.55 4.54
CA GLY A 34 3.56 1.46 3.96
C GLY A 34 2.77 0.81 2.83
N THR A 35 3.43 0.00 2.00
CA THR A 35 2.80 -0.76 0.92
C THR A 35 1.87 -1.83 1.49
N ALA A 36 2.32 -2.60 2.49
CA ALA A 36 1.51 -3.62 3.14
C ALA A 36 0.23 -3.03 3.75
N VAL A 37 0.33 -1.90 4.46
CA VAL A 37 -0.83 -1.21 5.04
C VAL A 37 -1.77 -0.67 3.96
N HIS A 38 -1.23 -0.03 2.91
CA HIS A 38 -2.03 0.54 1.84
C HIS A 38 -2.87 -0.53 1.13
N ASN A 39 -2.22 -1.62 0.70
CA ASN A 39 -2.89 -2.72 0.01
C ASN A 39 -3.92 -3.41 0.91
N SER A 40 -3.62 -3.53 2.22
CA SER A 40 -4.56 -4.10 3.18
C SER A 40 -5.84 -3.28 3.30
N VAL A 41 -5.73 -1.96 3.35
CA VAL A 41 -6.89 -1.06 3.41
C VAL A 41 -7.68 -1.12 2.11
N GLU A 42 -7.01 -1.16 0.96
CA GLU A 42 -7.65 -1.31 -0.35
C GLU A 42 -8.46 -2.61 -0.44
N ASP A 43 -7.89 -3.74 -0.01
CA ASP A 43 -8.59 -5.03 0.03
C ASP A 43 -9.80 -4.99 0.96
N LEU A 44 -9.69 -4.39 2.15
CA LEU A 44 -10.80 -4.25 3.08
C LEU A 44 -11.95 -3.42 2.51
N CYS A 45 -11.65 -2.34 1.78
CA CYS A 45 -12.65 -1.52 1.11
C CYS A 45 -13.34 -2.23 -0.05
N ASN A 46 -12.73 -3.30 -0.59
CA ASN A 46 -13.28 -4.10 -1.68
C ASN A 46 -13.90 -5.43 -1.20
N LEU A 47 -14.06 -5.63 0.11
CA LEU A 47 -14.72 -6.82 0.63
C LEU A 47 -16.18 -6.87 0.17
N ASP A 48 -16.60 -8.03 -0.32
CA ASP A 48 -18.01 -8.32 -0.52
C ASP A 48 -18.68 -8.55 0.84
N LEU A 49 -19.72 -7.75 1.10
CA LEU A 49 -20.52 -7.79 2.32
C LEU A 49 -21.94 -8.29 2.06
N SER A 50 -22.25 -8.72 0.84
CA SER A 50 -23.61 -9.13 0.44
C SER A 50 -24.16 -10.29 1.28
N ASP A 51 -23.28 -11.13 1.81
CA ASP A 51 -23.61 -12.29 2.66
C ASP A 51 -23.56 -11.98 4.17
N LYS A 52 -23.27 -10.73 4.57
CA LYS A 52 -23.24 -10.33 5.99
C LYS A 52 -24.56 -9.75 6.44
N ASP A 53 -25.00 -10.17 7.63
CA ASP A 53 -26.17 -9.63 8.29
C ASP A 53 -25.83 -8.34 9.05
N ASP A 54 -26.76 -7.39 9.12
CA ASP A 54 -26.57 -6.11 9.82
C ASP A 54 -26.29 -6.28 11.33
N SER A 55 -26.71 -7.41 11.92
CA SER A 55 -26.45 -7.73 13.33
C SER A 55 -25.09 -8.40 13.58
N GLU A 56 -24.36 -8.76 12.52
CA GLU A 56 -23.07 -9.45 12.64
C GLU A 56 -21.96 -8.47 13.03
N ASP A 57 -21.44 -8.64 14.25
CA ASP A 57 -20.37 -7.81 14.81
C ASP A 57 -19.06 -8.59 15.02
N GLY A 58 -17.99 -7.88 15.40
CA GLY A 58 -16.71 -8.49 15.78
C GLY A 58 -15.87 -9.13 14.64
N TRP A 59 -16.39 -9.26 13.42
CA TRP A 59 -15.69 -9.89 12.29
C TRP A 59 -14.58 -9.04 11.68
N LEU A 60 -14.68 -7.71 11.79
CA LEU A 60 -13.75 -6.80 11.09
C LEU A 60 -12.31 -6.86 11.64
N PRO A 61 -12.06 -6.80 12.96
CA PRO A 61 -10.70 -6.90 13.49
C PRO A 61 -9.92 -8.17 13.10
N PRO A 62 -10.48 -9.41 13.20
CA PRO A 62 -9.76 -10.60 12.77
C PRO A 62 -9.58 -10.65 11.25
N THR A 63 -10.55 -10.17 10.46
CA THR A 63 -10.42 -10.07 9.00
C THR A 63 -9.31 -9.11 8.59
N ALA A 64 -9.28 -7.91 9.19
CA ALA A 64 -8.26 -6.90 8.95
C ALA A 64 -6.86 -7.40 9.33
N LYS A 65 -6.74 -8.13 10.44
CA LYS A 65 -5.47 -8.75 10.82
C LYS A 65 -5.02 -9.80 9.78
N ALA A 66 -5.92 -10.67 9.34
CA ALA A 66 -5.58 -11.71 8.36
C ALA A 66 -5.12 -11.12 7.01
N VAL A 67 -5.80 -10.06 6.54
CA VAL A 67 -5.41 -9.33 5.33
C VAL A 67 -4.04 -8.66 5.52
N LEU A 68 -3.81 -8.00 6.65
CA LEU A 68 -2.53 -7.35 6.94
C LEU A 68 -1.38 -8.36 7.06
N ASP A 69 -1.57 -9.46 7.78
CA ASP A 69 -0.56 -10.51 7.91
C ASP A 69 -0.14 -11.06 6.54
N ARG A 70 -1.12 -11.24 5.63
CA ARG A 70 -0.85 -11.68 4.25
C ARG A 70 0.05 -10.68 3.52
N HIS A 71 -0.31 -9.40 3.50
CA HIS A 71 0.52 -8.38 2.84
C HIS A 71 1.88 -8.20 3.51
N TRP A 72 1.95 -8.31 4.84
CA TRP A 72 3.19 -8.25 5.60
C TRP A 72 4.20 -9.34 5.23
N THR A 73 3.73 -10.53 4.83
CA THR A 73 4.62 -11.61 4.35
C THR A 73 5.08 -11.45 2.91
N LEU A 74 4.41 -10.61 2.11
CA LEU A 74 4.69 -10.43 0.69
C LEU A 74 5.67 -9.28 0.42
N GLU A 75 5.67 -8.26 1.30
CA GLU A 75 6.49 -7.04 1.18
C GLU A 75 7.84 -7.13 1.92
#